data_AF-A0AAU5YRU8-F1
#
_entry.id   AF-A0AAU5YRU8-F1
#
_cell.length_a   1.000
_cell.length_b   1.000
_cell.length_c   1.000
_cell.angle_alpha   90.00
_cell.angle_beta   90.00
_cell.angle_gamma   90.00
#
_symmetry.space_group_name_H-M   'P 1'
#
loop_
_entity.id
_entity.type
_entity.pdbx_description
1 polymer ?
#
loop_
_entity_poly.entity_id
_entity_poly.type
_entity_poly.pdbx_seq_one_letter_code
_entity_poly.pdbx_strand_id
1 'polypeptide(L)' 'MGQARLGDDGTYYGDLPCRWCAALLTQDGRRKPRLYCGGWHRTKAYGTWVFAVIGGLF' A
#
# COMPACT_ATOMS: atom_id res chain seq x y z
N MET A 1 -10.65 -0.27 10.00
CA MET A 1 -9.64 -0.27 8.92
C MET A 1 -8.69 -1.42 9.21
N GLY A 2 -8.38 -2.28 8.23
CA GLY A 2 -7.52 -3.45 8.44
C GLY A 2 -6.14 -3.04 8.99
N GLN A 3 -5.70 -3.71 10.04
CA GLN A 3 -4.46 -3.39 10.75
C GLN A 3 -3.60 -4.65 10.74
N ALA A 4 -2.71 -4.77 9.74
CA ALA A 4 -1.77 -5.88 9.73
C ALA A 4 -0.79 -5.77 10.90
N ARG A 5 -0.45 -6.92 11.46
CA ARG A 5 0.44 -7.07 12.61
C ARG A 5 1.69 -7.80 12.18
N LEU A 6 2.83 -7.45 12.76
CA LEU A 6 4.06 -8.22 12.60
C LEU A 6 4.00 -9.39 13.60
N GLY A 7 4.07 -10.61 13.09
CA GLY A 7 4.18 -11.81 13.91
C GLY A 7 5.60 -12.00 14.45
N ASP A 8 5.73 -12.85 15.46
CA ASP A 8 7.00 -13.15 16.13
C ASP A 8 8.01 -13.86 15.20
N ASP A 9 7.53 -14.39 14.08
CA ASP A 9 8.31 -15.01 13.00
C ASP A 9 8.88 -13.97 12.00
N GLY A 10 8.62 -12.68 12.21
CA GLY A 10 9.03 -11.60 11.32
C GLY A 10 8.21 -11.50 10.02
N THR A 11 7.04 -12.12 9.95
CA THR A 11 6.11 -11.95 8.83
C THR A 11 4.89 -11.14 9.23
N TYR A 12 4.28 -10.46 8.26
CA TYR A 12 3.07 -9.70 8.47
C TYR A 12 1.86 -10.62 8.36
N TYR A 13 0.83 -10.34 9.16
CA TYR A 13 -0.43 -11.08 9.20
C TYR A 13 -1.63 -10.13 9.21
N GLY A 14 -2.74 -10.57 8.62
CA GLY A 14 -3.98 -9.79 8.50
C GLY A 14 -4.01 -8.91 7.25
N ASP A 15 -4.89 -7.89 7.26
CA ASP A 15 -5.14 -7.08 6.07
C ASP A 15 -4.60 -5.65 6.20
N LEU A 16 -4.05 -5.11 5.10
CA LEU A 16 -3.79 -3.68 4.95
C LEU A 16 -4.61 -3.10 3.79
N PRO A 17 -5.16 -1.88 3.93
CA PRO A 17 -5.79 -1.22 2.80
C PRO A 17 -4.73 -0.84 1.75
N CYS A 18 -5.06 -1.08 0.49
CA CYS A 18 -4.29 -0.59 -0.65
C CYS A 18 -4.20 0.94 -0.59
N ARG A 19 -2.99 1.49 -0.71
CA ARG A 19 -2.76 2.95 -0.65
C ARG A 19 -3.47 3.75 -1.74
N TRP A 20 -3.91 3.10 -2.82
CA TRP A 20 -4.57 3.76 -3.95
C TRP A 20 -6.09 3.63 -3.93
N CYS A 21 -6.61 2.40 -3.79
CA CYS A 21 -8.05 2.11 -3.91
C CYS A 21 -8.70 1.63 -2.61
N ALA A 22 -7.97 1.64 -1.48
CA ALA A 22 -8.41 1.17 -0.16
C ALA A 22 -8.86 -0.30 -0.07
N ALA A 23 -8.75 -1.08 -1.15
CA ALA A 23 -9.06 -2.51 -1.14
C ALA A 23 -8.16 -3.26 -0.13
N LEU A 24 -8.74 -4.18 0.64
CA LEU A 24 -8.01 -4.96 1.63
C LEU A 24 -7.05 -5.94 0.97
N LEU A 25 -5.80 -5.93 1.43
CA LEU A 25 -4.72 -6.78 0.96
C LEU A 25 -4.29 -7.68 2.10
N THR A 26 -4.49 -8.99 1.95
CA THR A 26 -3.90 -9.99 2.84
C THR A 26 -2.38 -9.86 2.82
N GLN A 27 -1.82 -9.84 4.03
CA GLN A 27 -0.39 -9.74 4.29
C GLN A 27 0.21 -11.09 4.69
N ASP A 28 -0.60 -12.14 4.82
CA ASP A 28 -0.25 -13.37 5.52
C ASP A 28 1.03 -14.00 4.98
N GLY A 29 1.97 -14.26 5.91
CA GLY A 29 3.25 -14.89 5.62
C GLY A 29 4.22 -14.02 4.80
N ARG A 30 3.93 -12.72 4.61
CA ARG A 30 4.86 -11.83 3.89
C ARG A 30 5.85 -11.19 4.84
N ARG A 31 7.14 -11.27 4.51
CA ARG A 31 8.19 -10.50 5.20
C ARG A 31 8.12 -8.98 4.95
N LYS A 32 7.46 -8.55 3.87
CA LYS A 32 7.28 -7.13 3.54
C LYS A 32 5.81 -6.85 3.25
N PRO A 33 5.27 -5.73 3.78
CA PRO A 33 3.86 -5.42 3.59
C PRO A 33 3.58 -5.09 2.12
N ARG A 34 2.53 -5.67 1.58
CA ARG A 34 1.97 -5.37 0.28
C ARG A 34 1.08 -4.14 0.41
N LEU A 35 1.54 -3.03 -0.15
CA LEU A 35 0.85 -1.73 -0.08
C LEU A 35 -0.10 -1.48 -1.26
N TYR A 36 -0.04 -2.30 -2.32
CA TYR A 36 -0.79 -2.10 -3.55
C TYR A 36 -1.37 -3.42 -4.08
N CYS A 37 -2.58 -3.35 -4.64
CA CYS A 37 -3.22 -4.48 -5.34
C CYS A 37 -2.39 -4.97 -6.53
N GLY A 38 -1.67 -4.07 -7.21
CA GLY A 38 -0.81 -4.41 -8.34
C GLY A 38 0.06 -3.25 -8.80
N GLY A 39 0.89 -3.49 -9.82
CA GLY A 39 1.80 -2.49 -10.38
C GLY A 39 1.10 -1.25 -10.93
N TRP A 40 -0.08 -1.42 -11.53
CA TRP A 40 -0.89 -0.30 -12.05
C TRP A 40 -1.26 0.73 -10.98
N HIS A 41 -1.70 0.27 -9.80
CA HIS A 41 -2.05 1.16 -8.69
C HIS A 41 -0.82 1.84 -8.08
N ARG A 42 0.34 1.17 -8.12
CA ARG A 42 1.62 1.80 -7.75
C ARG A 42 1.96 2.96 -8.69
N THR A 43 1.81 2.76 -10.00
CA THR A 43 2.07 3.81 -11.00
C THR A 43 1.11 4.99 -10.86
N LYS A 44 -0.19 4.72 -10.64
CA LYS A 44 -1.18 5.78 -10.40
C LYS A 44 -0.88 6.61 -9.15
N ALA A 45 -0.53 5.95 -8.04
CA ALA A 45 -0.16 6.64 -6.81
C ALA A 45 1.06 7.56 -7.02
N TYR A 46 2.07 7.08 -7.76
CA TYR A 46 3.24 7.88 -8.12
C TYR A 46 2.85 9.07 -9.00
N GLY A 47 2.03 8.84 -10.04
CA GLY A 47 1.54 9.90 -10.92
C GLY A 47 0.80 11.00 -10.16
N THR A 48 -0.15 10.64 -9.29
CA THR A 48 -0.87 11.63 -8.47
C THR A 48 0.04 12.43 -7.56
N TRP A 49 1.06 11.80 -6.98
CA TRP A 49 2.02 12.52 -6.14
C TRP A 49 2.84 13.53 -6.95
N VAL A 50 3.31 13.13 -8.13
CA VAL A 50 4.01 14.02 -9.06
C VAL A 50 3.12 15.18 -9.52
N PHE A 51 1.87 14.91 -9.88
CA PHE A 51 0.91 15.97 -10.25
C PHE A 51 0.61 16.91 -9.08
N ALA A 52 0.48 16.41 -7.86
CA ALA A 52 0.27 17.25 -6.69
C ALA A 52 1.49 18.14 -6.40
N VAL A 53 2.71 17.62 -6.55
CA VAL A 53 3.94 18.42 -6.41
C VAL A 53 4.03 19.48 -7.49
N ILE A 54 3.85 19.11 -8.77
CA ILE A 54 3.90 20.06 -9.88
C ILE A 54 2.81 21.11 -9.75
N GLY A 55 1.57 20.69 -9.47
CA GLY A 55 0.43 21.59 -9.31
C GLY A 55 0.53 22.49 -8.08
N GLY A 56 1.33 22.14 -7.07
CA GLY A 56 1.64 23.02 -5.93
C GLY A 56 2.82 23.96 -6.16
N LEU A 57 3.56 23.79 -7.26
CA LEU A 57 4.67 24.66 -7.67
C LEU A 57 4.23 25.80 -8.60
N PHE A 58 2.98 25.78 -9.09
CA PHE A 58 2.34 26.83 -9.90
C PHE A 58 1.13 27.40 -9.17
#